data_AF-A0A9P4QKR1-F1
#
_entry.id   AF-A0A9P4QKR1-F1
#
_cell.length_a   1.000
_cell.length_b   1.000
_cell.length_c   1.000
_cell.angle_alpha   90.00
_cell.angle_beta   90.00
_cell.angle_gamma   90.00
#
_symmetry.space_group_name_H-M   'P 1'
#
loop_
_entity.id
_entity.type
_entity.pdbx_description
1 polymer ?
#
loop_
_entity_poly.entity_id
_entity_poly.type
_entity_poly.pdbx_seq_one_letter_code
_entity_poly.pdbx_strand_id
1 'polypeptide(L)'
;MASCIAKAVEHWHTVNWVHQGICSHNIFLFTPRESNTKTRYDFSSPFLQGFDFSRPNAKPSLENHVEDLKYDVYRHPERQGPSREGHKKIHDLYSLGVVLLEIGTWGSAIDMIKRVTPEGRDVTKEDMFKWLKRHAKQRLAHHLGEEYQQAVMTCLNSDFGVSMDDDRNTMLANAFRERVLDKLASWKHVH
;
A
#
# COMPACT_ATOMS: atom_id res chain seq x y z
N MET A 1 3.04 13.51 -1.77
CA MET A 1 3.49 12.11 -1.64
C MET A 1 2.37 11.08 -1.75
N ALA A 2 1.52 10.84 -0.74
CA ALA A 2 0.50 9.77 -0.72
C ALA A 2 -0.37 9.68 -2.00
N SER A 3 -1.02 10.79 -2.37
CA SER A 3 -1.83 10.88 -3.60
C SER A 3 -1.03 10.58 -4.88
N CYS A 4 0.26 10.94 -4.95
CA CYS A 4 1.09 10.69 -6.12
C CYS A 4 1.43 9.20 -6.28
N ILE A 5 1.76 8.53 -5.17
CA ILE A 5 2.02 7.08 -5.17
C ILE A 5 0.75 6.31 -5.53
N ALA A 6 -0.39 6.67 -4.94
CA ALA A 6 -1.67 6.03 -5.26
C ALA A 6 -2.05 6.19 -6.75
N LYS A 7 -1.81 7.37 -7.35
CA LYS A 7 -1.98 7.60 -8.79
C LYS A 7 -1.03 6.77 -9.64
N ALA A 8 0.22 6.59 -9.23
CA ALA A 8 1.17 5.74 -9.94
C ALA A 8 0.67 4.28 -9.99
N VAL A 9 0.13 3.77 -8.87
CA VAL A 9 -0.48 2.43 -8.81
C VAL A 9 -1.71 2.35 -9.70
N GLU A 10 -2.58 3.37 -9.70
CA GLU A 10 -3.75 3.43 -10.59
C GLU A 10 -3.34 3.31 -12.06
N HIS A 11 -2.37 4.12 -12.52
CA HIS A 11 -1.87 4.04 -13.90
C HIS A 11 -1.30 2.66 -14.26
N TRP A 12 -0.69 1.96 -13.31
CA TRP A 12 -0.22 0.60 -13.54
C TRP A 12 -1.39 -0.37 -13.75
N HIS A 13 -2.46 -0.20 -12.96
CA HIS A 13 -3.65 -1.03 -13.04
C HIS A 13 -4.51 -0.74 -14.27
N THR A 14 -4.50 0.49 -14.81
CA THR A 14 -5.25 0.83 -16.03
C THR A 14 -4.70 0.12 -17.27
N VAL A 15 -3.40 -0.14 -17.33
CA VAL A 15 -2.79 -0.98 -18.38
C VAL A 15 -2.91 -2.49 -18.10
N ASN A 16 -3.67 -2.86 -17.06
CA ASN A 16 -3.90 -4.23 -16.59
C ASN A 16 -2.64 -4.96 -16.13
N TRP A 17 -1.71 -4.21 -15.52
CA TRP A 17 -0.52 -4.77 -14.88
C TRP A 17 -0.66 -4.79 -13.38
N VAL A 18 0.06 -5.71 -12.76
CA VAL A 18 0.32 -5.73 -11.33
C VAL A 18 1.79 -5.41 -11.08
N HIS A 19 2.08 -4.75 -9.97
CA HIS A 19 3.42 -4.29 -9.63
C HIS A 19 4.19 -5.33 -8.81
N GLN A 20 3.54 -5.96 -7.82
CA GLN A 20 4.09 -6.98 -6.92
C GLN A 20 5.32 -6.55 -6.08
N GLY A 21 5.68 -5.26 -6.13
CA GLY A 21 6.86 -4.71 -5.47
C GLY A 21 6.57 -3.43 -4.67
N ILE A 22 5.30 -3.13 -4.38
CA ILE A 22 4.95 -1.92 -3.65
C ILE A 22 5.38 -2.07 -2.19
N CYS A 23 6.33 -1.25 -1.74
CA CYS A 23 6.73 -1.11 -0.35
C CYS A 23 7.45 0.23 -0.16
N SER A 24 7.62 0.70 1.08
CA SER A 24 8.31 1.98 1.33
C SER A 24 9.77 1.99 0.87
N HIS A 25 10.44 0.84 0.85
CA HIS A 25 11.82 0.71 0.34
C HIS A 25 11.92 1.00 -1.16
N ASN A 26 10.81 0.87 -1.89
CA ASN A 26 10.72 1.15 -3.32
C ASN A 26 10.14 2.53 -3.62
N ILE A 27 10.02 3.40 -2.61
CA ILE A 27 9.61 4.80 -2.78
C ILE A 27 10.82 5.70 -2.61
N PHE A 28 11.20 6.35 -3.71
CA PHE A 28 12.35 7.23 -3.77
C PHE A 28 11.92 8.69 -3.74
N LEU A 29 12.64 9.47 -2.93
CA LEU A 29 12.54 10.92 -2.85
C LEU A 29 13.87 11.50 -3.29
N PHE A 30 13.83 12.48 -4.18
CA PHE A 30 15.03 13.11 -4.72
C PHE A 30 15.29 14.46 -4.03
N THR A 31 16.56 14.86 -4.02
CA THR A 31 16.94 16.21 -3.56
C THR A 31 16.74 17.21 -4.71
N PRO A 32 16.13 18.38 -4.46
CA PRO A 32 15.99 19.43 -5.46
C PRO A 32 17.35 19.87 -6.02
N ARG A 33 17.43 20.09 -7.34
CA ARG A 33 18.68 20.44 -8.05
C ARG A 33 19.23 21.83 -7.67
N GLU A 34 18.35 22.75 -7.26
CA GLU A 34 18.69 24.12 -6.86
C GLU A 34 18.38 24.31 -5.36
N SER A 35 19.33 23.94 -4.50
CA SER A 35 19.14 23.95 -3.04
C SER A 35 19.36 25.34 -2.42
N ASN A 36 18.51 26.32 -2.77
CA ASN A 36 18.33 27.53 -1.93
C ASN A 36 17.23 27.35 -0.88
N THR A 37 16.55 26.20 -0.88
CA THR A 37 15.51 25.86 0.09
C THR A 37 16.07 24.97 1.20
N LYS A 38 15.60 25.17 2.44
CA LYS A 38 15.98 24.36 3.63
C LYS A 38 15.50 22.90 3.56
N THR A 39 14.82 22.48 2.50
CA THR A 39 14.19 21.16 2.38
C THR A 39 15.12 20.14 1.72
N ARG A 40 15.50 19.11 2.48
CA ARG A 40 16.45 18.07 2.04
C ARG A 40 15.91 17.16 0.92
N TYR A 41 14.60 16.96 0.85
CA TYR A 41 13.93 16.06 -0.09
C TYR A 41 12.66 16.69 -0.66
N ASP A 42 12.35 16.39 -1.93
CA ASP A 42 11.07 16.76 -2.56
C ASP A 42 10.00 15.68 -2.32
N PHE A 43 9.01 16.01 -1.48
CA PHE A 43 7.86 15.14 -1.19
C PHE A 43 6.71 15.29 -2.20
N SER A 44 6.80 16.25 -3.12
CA SER A 44 5.79 16.48 -4.16
C SER A 44 5.93 15.49 -5.32
N SER A 45 7.14 14.99 -5.57
CA SER A 45 7.46 14.13 -6.71
C SER A 45 8.12 12.79 -6.30
N PRO A 46 7.43 11.92 -5.53
CA PRO A 46 7.97 10.59 -5.20
C PRO A 46 8.00 9.69 -6.44
N PHE A 47 8.95 8.77 -6.47
CA PHE A 47 9.05 7.74 -7.53
C PHE A 47 8.85 6.35 -6.95
N LEU A 48 8.00 5.56 -7.60
CA LEU A 48 7.81 4.14 -7.31
C LEU A 48 8.72 3.30 -8.21
N GLN A 49 9.56 2.45 -7.61
CA GLN A 49 10.46 1.49 -8.27
C GLN A 49 10.08 0.04 -7.88
N GLY A 50 10.93 -0.95 -8.18
CA GLY A 50 10.72 -2.37 -7.82
C GLY A 50 9.93 -3.16 -8.86
N PHE A 51 10.18 -2.90 -10.14
CA PHE A 51 9.45 -3.50 -11.26
C PHE A 51 9.90 -4.92 -11.61
N ASP A 52 10.81 -5.52 -10.84
CA ASP A 52 11.41 -6.85 -11.08
C ASP A 52 10.36 -7.95 -11.24
N PHE A 53 9.21 -7.79 -10.56
CA PHE A 53 8.11 -8.75 -10.56
C PHE A 53 6.85 -8.25 -11.25
N SER A 54 6.93 -7.06 -11.87
CA SER A 54 5.79 -6.45 -12.55
C SER A 54 5.44 -7.24 -13.81
N ARG A 55 4.15 -7.49 -13.99
CA ARG A 55 3.64 -8.28 -15.11
C ARG A 55 2.17 -8.01 -15.40
N PRO A 56 1.65 -8.46 -16.55
CA PRO A 56 0.20 -8.50 -16.79
C PRO A 56 -0.54 -9.29 -15.70
N ASN A 57 -1.68 -8.76 -15.24
CA ASN A 57 -2.50 -9.35 -14.16
C ASN A 57 -2.92 -10.80 -14.42
N ALA A 58 -3.12 -11.17 -15.68
CA ALA A 58 -3.54 -12.52 -16.08
C ALA A 58 -2.43 -13.60 -16.00
N LYS A 59 -1.16 -13.20 -15.79
CA LYS A 59 -0.04 -14.15 -15.75
C LYS A 59 0.20 -14.68 -14.33
N PRO A 60 0.49 -15.98 -14.16
CA PRO A 60 0.77 -16.57 -12.85
C PRO A 60 2.05 -15.98 -12.21
N SER A 61 2.10 -15.96 -10.88
CA SER A 61 3.34 -15.68 -10.13
C SER A 61 4.21 -16.92 -10.12
N LEU A 62 5.41 -16.83 -10.68
CA LEU A 62 6.35 -17.95 -10.82
C LEU A 62 7.28 -18.12 -9.60
N GLU A 63 7.10 -17.33 -8.55
CA GLU A 63 8.15 -17.11 -7.55
C GLU A 63 7.97 -17.93 -6.27
N ASN A 64 9.06 -18.57 -5.83
CA ASN A 64 9.23 -19.12 -4.50
C ASN A 64 9.76 -18.02 -3.58
N HIS A 65 8.90 -17.42 -2.78
CA HIS A 65 9.33 -16.38 -1.84
C HIS A 65 9.88 -17.01 -0.55
N VAL A 66 10.97 -16.43 -0.07
CA VAL A 66 11.47 -16.63 1.30
C VAL A 66 10.65 -15.72 2.23
N GLU A 67 10.24 -16.26 3.37
CA GLU A 67 9.57 -15.50 4.43
C GLU A 67 10.57 -14.52 5.06
N ASP A 68 10.28 -13.24 4.95
CA ASP A 68 11.03 -12.14 5.56
C ASP A 68 10.03 -11.10 6.02
N LEU A 69 9.90 -10.96 7.34
CA LEU A 69 8.98 -10.02 7.98
C LEU A 69 9.11 -8.60 7.42
N LYS A 70 10.31 -8.18 7.00
CA LYS A 70 10.56 -6.87 6.39
C LYS A 70 9.73 -6.62 5.13
N TYR A 71 9.48 -7.66 4.34
CA TYR A 71 8.72 -7.58 3.09
C TYR A 71 7.31 -8.17 3.26
N ASP A 72 7.13 -9.15 4.13
CA ASP A 72 5.85 -9.82 4.35
C ASP A 72 4.80 -8.87 4.95
N VAL A 73 5.20 -7.83 5.70
CA VAL A 73 4.24 -6.79 6.15
C VAL A 73 3.52 -6.09 5.01
N TYR A 74 4.07 -6.06 3.79
CA TYR A 74 3.42 -5.50 2.60
C TYR A 74 2.66 -6.55 1.80
N ARG A 75 2.84 -7.84 2.09
CA ARG A 75 2.24 -8.93 1.32
C ARG A 75 0.84 -9.21 1.83
N HIS A 76 -0.13 -9.30 0.91
CA HIS A 76 -1.51 -9.63 1.27
C HIS A 76 -1.59 -10.97 2.04
N PRO A 77 -2.43 -11.11 3.09
CA PRO A 77 -2.54 -12.35 3.86
C PRO A 77 -2.89 -13.60 3.04
N GLU A 78 -3.62 -13.45 1.94
CA GLU A 78 -3.92 -14.57 1.01
C GLU A 78 -2.68 -15.09 0.27
N ARG A 79 -1.62 -14.29 0.23
CA ARG A 79 -0.33 -14.58 -0.42
C ARG A 79 0.76 -15.00 0.56
N GLN A 80 0.44 -15.10 1.85
CA GLN A 80 1.38 -15.54 2.88
C GLN A 80 1.15 -17.00 3.29
N GLY A 81 2.24 -17.70 3.60
CA GLY A 81 2.26 -19.14 3.86
C GLY A 81 2.16 -19.97 2.56
N PRO A 82 1.69 -21.22 2.61
CA PRO A 82 1.74 -22.15 1.47
C PRO A 82 0.76 -21.82 0.33
N SER A 83 0.01 -20.72 0.44
CA SER A 83 -0.98 -20.31 -0.54
C SER A 83 -0.33 -19.91 -1.87
N ARG A 84 -0.78 -20.56 -2.94
CA ARG A 84 -0.27 -20.37 -4.32
C ARG A 84 -1.17 -19.49 -5.18
N GLU A 85 -2.09 -18.74 -4.58
CA GLU A 85 -2.95 -17.83 -5.36
C GLU A 85 -2.08 -16.82 -6.12
N GLY A 86 -2.30 -16.66 -7.43
CA GLY A 86 -1.53 -15.70 -8.22
C GLY A 86 -1.63 -14.27 -7.67
N HIS A 87 -0.60 -13.46 -7.91
CA HIS A 87 -0.66 -12.04 -7.54
C HIS A 87 -1.68 -11.28 -8.40
N LYS A 88 -2.63 -10.59 -7.76
CA LYS A 88 -3.72 -9.83 -8.38
C LYS A 88 -3.60 -8.35 -8.00
N LYS A 89 -4.32 -7.47 -8.72
CA LYS A 89 -4.40 -6.03 -8.41
C LYS A 89 -4.73 -5.75 -6.94
N ILE A 90 -5.63 -6.52 -6.34
CA ILE A 90 -6.03 -6.34 -4.93
C ILE A 90 -4.84 -6.46 -3.96
N HIS A 91 -3.84 -7.28 -4.30
CA HIS A 91 -2.64 -7.44 -3.47
C HIS A 91 -1.72 -6.23 -3.55
N ASP A 92 -1.62 -5.57 -4.73
CA ASP A 92 -0.93 -4.29 -4.84
C ASP A 92 -1.65 -3.21 -4.01
N LEU A 93 -2.98 -3.21 -4.01
CA LEU A 93 -3.78 -2.25 -3.24
C LEU A 93 -3.59 -2.44 -1.74
N TYR A 94 -3.49 -3.69 -1.26
CA TYR A 94 -3.09 -3.96 0.12
C TYR A 94 -1.72 -3.38 0.45
N SER A 95 -0.70 -3.67 -0.37
CA SER A 95 0.66 -3.16 -0.19
C SER A 95 0.68 -1.63 -0.17
N LEU A 96 -0.10 -0.99 -1.04
CA LEU A 96 -0.31 0.45 -1.03
C LEU A 96 -0.92 0.93 0.28
N GLY A 97 -1.92 0.22 0.84
CA GLY A 97 -2.49 0.53 2.15
C GLY A 97 -1.45 0.56 3.27
N VAL A 98 -0.50 -0.38 3.26
CA VAL A 98 0.61 -0.42 4.22
C VAL A 98 1.51 0.81 4.05
N VAL A 99 1.90 1.14 2.81
CA VAL A 99 2.68 2.35 2.50
C VAL A 99 1.95 3.62 2.97
N LEU A 100 0.65 3.74 2.68
CA LEU A 100 -0.13 4.91 3.07
C LEU A 100 -0.25 5.05 4.60
N LEU A 101 -0.32 3.92 5.32
CA LEU A 101 -0.25 3.90 6.78
C LEU A 101 1.11 4.42 7.28
N GLU A 102 2.21 3.96 6.69
CA GLU A 102 3.56 4.42 7.07
C GLU A 102 3.72 5.93 6.83
N ILE A 103 3.26 6.42 5.68
CA ILE A 103 3.24 7.87 5.38
C ILE A 103 2.41 8.61 6.42
N GLY A 104 1.24 8.09 6.76
CA GLY A 104 0.30 8.80 7.63
C GLY A 104 0.67 8.80 9.10
N THR A 105 1.50 7.84 9.53
CA THR A 105 1.99 7.75 10.91
C THR A 105 3.44 8.16 11.06
N TRP A 106 4.11 8.46 9.94
CA TRP A 106 5.55 8.71 9.86
C TRP A 106 6.38 7.64 10.57
N GLY A 107 5.99 6.38 10.40
CA GLY A 107 6.58 5.24 11.08
C GLY A 107 6.57 4.00 10.21
N SER A 108 7.58 3.15 10.37
CA SER A 108 7.72 1.91 9.61
C SER A 108 6.71 0.85 10.07
N ALA A 109 6.09 0.15 9.13
CA ALA A 109 5.13 -0.91 9.39
C ALA A 109 5.76 -2.04 10.20
N ILE A 110 6.99 -2.44 9.87
CA ILE A 110 7.71 -3.47 10.64
C ILE A 110 7.96 -3.03 12.09
N ASP A 111 8.23 -1.76 12.35
CA ASP A 111 8.41 -1.26 13.72
C ASP A 111 7.08 -1.26 14.48
N MET A 112 5.96 -0.96 13.81
CA MET A 112 4.62 -1.10 14.41
C MET A 112 4.34 -2.54 14.83
N ILE A 113 4.68 -3.52 13.99
CA ILE A 113 4.55 -4.95 14.30
C ILE A 113 5.46 -5.33 15.46
N LYS A 114 6.76 -5.03 15.38
CA LYS A 114 7.74 -5.40 16.40
C LYS A 114 7.40 -4.86 17.78
N ARG A 115 6.91 -3.62 17.88
CA ARG A 115 6.53 -2.99 19.16
C ARG A 115 5.40 -3.71 19.90
N VAL A 116 4.55 -4.44 19.19
CA VAL A 116 3.40 -5.15 19.78
C VAL A 116 3.58 -6.66 19.77
N THR A 117 4.70 -7.15 19.22
CA THR A 117 5.05 -8.56 19.19
C THR A 117 5.60 -8.98 20.55
N PRO A 118 4.98 -9.96 21.23
CA PRO A 118 5.54 -10.52 22.46
C PRO A 118 6.91 -11.16 22.21
N GLU A 119 7.83 -11.05 23.16
CA GLU A 119 9.15 -11.68 23.06
C GLU A 119 9.02 -13.20 22.85
N GLY A 120 9.79 -13.74 21.90
CA GLY A 120 9.83 -15.17 21.59
C GLY A 120 8.59 -15.73 20.89
N ARG A 121 7.64 -14.88 20.45
CA ARG A 121 6.45 -15.31 19.70
C ARG A 121 6.61 -15.04 18.21
N ASP A 122 6.37 -16.07 17.40
CA ASP A 122 6.28 -15.92 15.95
C ASP A 122 5.06 -15.07 15.56
N VAL A 123 5.26 -14.19 14.57
CA VAL A 123 4.22 -13.30 14.06
C VAL A 123 3.51 -13.98 12.91
N THR A 124 2.20 -14.22 13.04
CA THR A 124 1.39 -14.75 11.93
C THR A 124 0.91 -13.65 10.99
N LYS A 125 0.43 -14.04 9.81
CA LYS A 125 -0.19 -13.13 8.85
C LYS A 125 -1.46 -12.44 9.41
N GLU A 126 -2.25 -13.16 10.20
CA GLU A 126 -3.44 -12.63 10.86
C GLU A 126 -3.06 -11.59 11.92
N ASP A 127 -1.96 -11.83 12.66
CA ASP A 127 -1.43 -10.87 13.63
C ASP A 127 -0.98 -9.58 12.94
N MET A 128 -0.17 -9.68 11.87
CA MET A 128 0.25 -8.51 11.09
C MET A 128 -0.95 -7.70 10.60
N PHE A 129 -1.89 -8.38 9.94
CA PHE A 129 -3.10 -7.76 9.41
C PHE A 129 -3.91 -7.05 10.50
N LYS A 130 -4.12 -7.71 11.65
CA LYS A 130 -4.84 -7.16 12.79
C LYS A 130 -4.13 -5.94 13.37
N TRP A 131 -2.82 -5.99 13.53
CA TRP A 131 -2.05 -4.90 14.15
C TRP A 131 -1.95 -3.68 13.25
N LEU A 132 -1.72 -3.84 11.94
CA LEU A 132 -1.72 -2.74 10.97
C LEU A 132 -3.07 -2.02 10.95
N LYS A 133 -4.17 -2.77 10.88
CA LYS A 133 -5.53 -2.22 10.94
C LYS A 133 -5.81 -1.47 12.24
N ARG A 134 -5.37 -2.02 13.37
CA ARG A 134 -5.49 -1.35 14.68
C ARG A 134 -4.73 -0.03 14.69
N HIS A 135 -3.50 -0.01 14.19
CA HIS A 135 -2.70 1.21 14.08
C HIS A 135 -3.37 2.26 13.19
N ALA A 136 -3.85 1.86 12.01
CA ALA A 136 -4.58 2.74 11.09
C ALA A 136 -5.82 3.36 11.77
N LYS A 137 -6.64 2.53 12.43
CA LYS A 137 -7.86 2.97 13.14
C LYS A 137 -7.58 3.93 14.30
N GLN A 138 -6.51 3.70 15.06
CA GLN A 138 -6.20 4.49 16.26
C GLN A 138 -5.45 5.79 15.97
N ARG A 139 -4.66 5.82 14.89
CA ARG A 139 -3.72 6.93 14.67
C ARG A 139 -4.17 7.85 13.54
N LEU A 140 -4.68 7.34 12.42
CA LEU A 140 -4.84 8.17 11.23
C LEU A 140 -5.93 9.24 11.36
N ALA A 141 -7.12 8.92 11.88
CA ALA A 141 -8.21 9.88 12.01
C ALA A 141 -7.81 11.12 12.83
N HIS A 142 -7.11 10.91 13.95
CA HIS A 142 -6.68 12.00 14.82
C HIS A 142 -5.60 12.91 14.21
N HIS A 143 -4.77 12.40 13.30
CA HIS A 143 -3.64 13.15 12.75
C HIS A 143 -3.92 13.72 11.36
N LEU A 144 -4.76 13.04 10.57
CA LEU A 144 -4.94 13.29 9.14
C LEU A 144 -6.42 13.30 8.70
N GLY A 145 -7.36 13.12 9.63
CA GLY A 145 -8.78 13.10 9.32
C GLY A 145 -9.31 11.74 8.85
N GLU A 146 -10.65 11.64 8.84
CA GLU A 146 -11.37 10.40 8.58
C GLU A 146 -11.25 9.93 7.13
N GLU A 147 -11.19 10.86 6.17
CA GLU A 147 -11.06 10.53 4.74
C GLU A 147 -9.76 9.78 4.44
N TYR A 148 -8.63 10.26 4.96
CA TYR A 148 -7.34 9.58 4.82
C TYR A 148 -7.36 8.21 5.50
N GLN A 149 -7.89 8.13 6.72
CA GLN A 149 -8.02 6.87 7.44
C GLN A 149 -8.85 5.85 6.64
N GLN A 150 -9.98 6.28 6.08
CA GLN A 150 -10.87 5.39 5.37
C GLN A 150 -10.23 4.87 4.08
N ALA A 151 -9.51 5.72 3.33
CA ALA A 151 -8.73 5.31 2.17
C ALA A 151 -7.70 4.21 2.52
N VAL A 152 -6.96 4.39 3.62
CA VAL A 152 -5.99 3.40 4.13
C VAL A 152 -6.69 2.11 4.53
N MET A 153 -7.78 2.19 5.29
CA MET A 153 -8.52 1.02 5.76
C MET A 153 -9.15 0.24 4.60
N THR A 154 -9.69 0.91 3.58
CA THR A 154 -10.19 0.26 2.35
C THR A 154 -9.09 -0.55 1.68
N CYS A 155 -7.89 0.03 1.51
CA CYS A 155 -6.74 -0.67 0.95
C CYS A 155 -6.30 -1.86 1.82
N LEU A 156 -6.10 -1.64 3.13
CA LEU A 156 -5.65 -2.69 4.06
C LEU A 156 -6.65 -3.85 4.17
N ASN A 157 -7.95 -3.58 4.02
CA ASN A 157 -8.97 -4.63 4.06
C ASN A 157 -9.13 -5.35 2.72
N SER A 158 -8.54 -4.84 1.64
CA SER A 158 -8.87 -5.27 0.28
C SER A 158 -10.37 -5.19 -0.03
N ASP A 159 -11.11 -4.37 0.72
CA ASP A 159 -12.56 -4.27 0.64
C ASP A 159 -12.94 -3.10 -0.24
N PHE A 160 -13.00 -3.37 -1.54
CA PHE A 160 -13.43 -2.40 -2.55
C PHE A 160 -14.91 -2.56 -2.92
N GLY A 161 -15.64 -3.49 -2.32
CA GLY A 161 -17.04 -3.76 -2.66
C GLY A 161 -17.23 -4.42 -4.04
N VAL A 162 -16.16 -5.00 -4.60
CA VAL A 162 -16.15 -5.66 -5.90
C VAL A 162 -15.80 -7.13 -5.68
N SER A 163 -16.78 -8.02 -5.84
CA SER A 163 -16.60 -9.48 -5.69
C SER A 163 -16.18 -10.15 -7.01
N MET A 164 -16.73 -9.69 -8.13
CA MET A 164 -16.30 -10.02 -9.48
C MET A 164 -16.20 -8.71 -10.27
N ASP A 165 -15.07 -8.51 -10.94
CA ASP A 165 -14.87 -7.36 -11.81
C ASP A 165 -15.45 -7.65 -13.21
N ASP A 166 -15.67 -6.60 -13.99
CA ASP A 166 -16.06 -6.74 -15.40
C ASP A 166 -14.86 -7.16 -16.28
N ASP A 167 -15.12 -7.58 -17.52
CA ASP A 167 -14.08 -8.01 -18.46
C ASP A 167 -13.00 -6.94 -18.71
N ARG A 168 -13.36 -5.67 -18.53
CA ARG A 168 -12.49 -4.51 -18.72
C ARG A 168 -11.76 -4.11 -17.43
N ASN A 169 -11.99 -4.81 -16.32
CA ASN A 169 -11.50 -4.53 -14.99
C ASN A 169 -11.80 -3.10 -14.51
N THR A 170 -12.98 -2.55 -14.86
CA THR A 170 -13.34 -1.16 -14.53
C THR A 170 -13.99 -0.99 -13.17
N MET A 171 -14.64 -2.02 -12.61
CA MET A 171 -15.32 -1.89 -11.32
C MET A 171 -14.31 -1.67 -10.20
N LEU A 172 -13.23 -2.45 -10.16
CA LEU A 172 -12.17 -2.24 -9.16
C LEU A 172 -11.46 -0.91 -9.35
N ALA A 173 -11.21 -0.51 -10.61
CA ALA A 173 -10.56 0.77 -10.90
C ALA A 173 -11.41 1.97 -10.44
N ASN A 174 -12.71 1.94 -10.70
CA ASN A 174 -13.65 2.97 -10.26
C ASN A 174 -13.77 3.00 -8.73
N ALA A 175 -13.91 1.84 -8.10
CA ALA A 175 -13.95 1.72 -6.64
C ALA A 175 -12.65 2.24 -5.99
N PHE A 176 -11.49 1.95 -6.58
CA PHE A 176 -10.22 2.50 -6.12
C PHE A 176 -10.16 4.02 -6.25
N ARG A 177 -10.63 4.56 -7.39
CA ARG A 177 -10.67 6.01 -7.59
C ARG A 177 -11.54 6.71 -6.53
N GLU A 178 -12.78 6.27 -6.38
CA GLU A 178 -13.75 6.88 -5.46
C GLU A 178 -13.32 6.71 -4.00
N ARG A 179 -12.94 5.49 -3.60
CA ARG A 179 -12.73 5.14 -2.19
C ARG A 179 -11.31 5.43 -1.71
N VAL A 180 -10.36 5.73 -2.60
CA VAL A 180 -8.97 6.01 -2.24
C VAL A 180 -8.48 7.32 -2.86
N LEU A 181 -8.47 7.44 -4.19
CA LEU A 181 -7.86 8.63 -4.83
C LEU A 181 -8.60 9.92 -4.50
N ASP A 182 -9.92 9.91 -4.56
CA ASP A 182 -10.74 11.11 -4.32
C ASP A 182 -10.67 11.51 -2.84
N LYS A 183 -10.66 10.55 -1.91
CA LYS A 183 -10.43 10.79 -0.48
C LYS A 183 -9.05 11.36 -0.18
N LEU A 184 -8.00 10.87 -0.85
CA LEU A 184 -6.65 11.40 -0.71
C LEU A 184 -6.50 12.79 -1.36
N ALA A 185 -7.32 13.12 -2.34
CA ALA A 185 -7.35 14.43 -2.98
C ALA A 185 -8.11 15.45 -2.13
N SER A 186 -9.29 15.10 -1.61
CA SER A 186 -10.10 15.97 -0.74
C SER A 186 -9.37 16.34 0.56
N TRP A 187 -8.57 15.41 1.09
CA TRP A 187 -7.70 15.64 2.26
C TRP A 187 -6.78 16.87 2.11
N LYS A 188 -6.28 17.15 0.90
CA LYS A 188 -5.39 18.31 0.67
C LYS A 188 -6.07 19.67 0.86
N HIS A 189 -7.39 19.72 0.94
CA HIS A 189 -8.16 20.96 1.05
C HIS A 189 -8.59 21.29 2.49
N VAL A 190 -8.23 20.46 3.47
CA VAL A 190 -8.70 20.59 4.88
C VAL A 190 -7.61 21.14 5.82
N HIS A 191 -6.37 21.28 5.36
CA HIS A 191 -5.21 21.79 6.11
C HIS A 191 -4.37 22.75 5.26
#